data_AF-A0A938T9I7-F1
#
_entry.id   AF-A0A938T9I7-F1
#
_cell.length_a   1.000
_cell.length_b   1.000
_cell.length_c   1.000
_cell.angle_alpha   90.00
_cell.angle_beta   90.00
_cell.angle_gamma   90.00
#
_symmetry.space_group_name_H-M   'P 1'
#
loop_
_entity.id
_entity.type
_entity.pdbx_description
1 polymer ?
#
loop_
_entity_poly.entity_id
_entity_poly.type
_entity_poly.pdbx_seq_one_letter_code
_entity_poly.pdbx_strand_id
1 'polypeptide(L)'
;MRQGHSRQRFSRVCAAVACAVLLGPNALGVTLWISDVSVVPRDEKTAILQFNISWEGSWRNEVNHDAAWVFFKAKIEDEPALPAHWSRPAAAGKAAKPQAESEKAWQHVRLAANRVMNPDGYGQTGDGTPVECIVPDGPDGFTGVFLRRATYGRPKALKANGVTVLWDLTATQGVTKKLKAQVRGYGIEMVYVPEGPFYLGTGGAEANAFYQYTDGVHNAQPYRVTSADPIPTGRKNGCLWAGGATPQDGGEIQAAFPNGYRAFYCMKDTISRRQYSDFMNALSPAQADARYHPRIVIRSGKGPDHVYHPYAAAHRYGTTAVGLSWADGAAFAAWAALRPITEMELEKAVRGPCDPIQNEVGPSVWGLQGFSEHDWHALKLIHQSERAVTIGNAAGRLFRGTHGHGSLDLPADWPQEDAVGAGMRCSYWGFGNLENARSRALMSDIPFYIPAHEGALQMPRARLSDRLNAALVDPDRQPHHRWRGVRTVPPEADPAMAVTLRGPSTGAGQGKQDTGRRL
;
A
#
# COMPACT_ATOMS: atom_id res chain seq x y z
N MET A 1 -15.53 -67.83 -20.84
CA MET A 1 -15.84 -66.39 -20.88
C MET A 1 -15.82 -65.85 -19.46
N ARG A 2 -14.75 -65.14 -19.06
CA ARG A 2 -14.62 -64.48 -17.76
C ARG A 2 -14.86 -62.98 -17.97
N GLN A 3 -15.84 -62.38 -17.31
CA GLN A 3 -15.95 -60.93 -17.17
C GLN A 3 -15.68 -60.55 -15.71
N GLY A 4 -14.52 -59.94 -15.47
CA GLY A 4 -14.18 -59.29 -14.21
C GLY A 4 -14.64 -57.84 -14.21
N HIS A 5 -15.44 -57.46 -13.23
CA HIS A 5 -15.79 -56.06 -12.96
C HIS A 5 -14.70 -55.44 -12.09
N SER A 6 -13.84 -54.60 -12.68
CA SER A 6 -12.85 -53.81 -11.92
C SER A 6 -13.45 -52.48 -11.45
N ARG A 7 -13.52 -52.31 -10.13
CA ARG A 7 -13.78 -51.04 -9.45
C ARG A 7 -12.69 -50.02 -9.83
N GLN A 8 -13.06 -48.92 -10.49
CA GLN A 8 -12.15 -47.78 -10.65
C GLN A 8 -12.10 -46.97 -9.35
N ARG A 9 -10.93 -47.02 -8.69
CA ARG A 9 -10.56 -46.12 -7.60
C ARG A 9 -10.15 -44.78 -8.21
N PHE A 10 -10.85 -43.71 -7.87
CA PHE A 10 -10.37 -42.34 -8.11
C PHE A 10 -9.14 -42.08 -7.23
N SER A 11 -7.96 -42.06 -7.84
CA SER A 11 -6.72 -41.63 -7.20
C SER A 11 -6.71 -40.10 -7.11
N ARG A 12 -6.70 -39.57 -5.89
CA ARG A 12 -6.40 -38.16 -5.61
C ARG A 12 -4.91 -37.93 -5.81
N VAL A 13 -4.52 -37.28 -6.89
CA VAL A 13 -3.14 -36.79 -7.06
C VAL A 13 -3.11 -35.33 -6.65
N CYS A 14 -2.71 -35.07 -5.40
CA CYS A 14 -2.35 -33.74 -4.93
C CYS A 14 -0.90 -33.47 -5.36
N ALA A 15 -0.69 -32.61 -6.36
CA ALA A 15 0.63 -32.09 -6.68
C ALA A 15 0.91 -30.91 -5.74
N ALA A 16 1.62 -31.18 -4.64
CA ALA A 16 2.21 -30.14 -3.80
C ALA A 16 3.56 -29.74 -4.41
N VAL A 17 3.65 -28.55 -4.99
CA VAL A 17 4.92 -27.96 -5.42
C VAL A 17 5.44 -27.08 -4.29
N ALA A 18 6.40 -27.61 -3.53
CA ALA A 18 7.13 -26.84 -2.52
C ALA A 18 8.23 -26.01 -3.20
N CYS A 19 8.14 -24.69 -3.13
CA CYS A 19 9.26 -23.79 -3.44
C CYS A 19 9.83 -23.19 -2.16
N ALA A 20 11.04 -23.64 -1.79
CA ALA A 20 11.93 -23.01 -0.80
C ALA A 20 12.47 -21.66 -1.36
N VAL A 21 12.83 -20.63 -0.59
CA VAL A 21 13.87 -20.55 0.45
C VAL A 21 13.56 -19.37 1.40
N LEU A 22 13.67 -19.60 2.72
CA LEU A 22 13.63 -18.56 3.76
C LEU A 22 15.05 -18.27 4.27
N LEU A 23 15.53 -17.05 4.04
CA LEU A 23 16.52 -16.40 4.90
C LEU A 23 15.79 -15.93 6.17
N GLY A 24 16.44 -16.03 7.33
CA GLY A 24 15.83 -15.90 8.66
C GLY A 24 15.09 -14.57 8.95
N PRO A 25 14.20 -14.57 9.96
CA PRO A 25 13.10 -13.60 10.10
C PRO A 25 13.45 -12.15 10.44
N ASN A 26 14.70 -11.79 10.77
CA ASN A 26 14.99 -10.49 11.40
C ASN A 26 15.99 -9.57 10.68
N ALA A 27 16.55 -9.97 9.53
CA ALA A 27 17.59 -9.16 8.87
C ALA A 27 17.05 -8.10 7.88
N LEU A 28 15.76 -8.18 7.49
CA LEU A 28 15.19 -7.38 6.39
C LEU A 28 13.93 -6.58 6.75
N GLY A 29 13.59 -6.45 8.04
CA GLY A 29 12.60 -5.49 8.54
C GLY A 29 11.16 -5.66 8.03
N VAL A 30 10.88 -6.74 7.31
CA VAL A 30 9.51 -7.20 7.02
C VAL A 30 9.19 -8.29 8.02
N THR A 31 8.21 -8.05 8.87
CA THR A 31 7.78 -9.04 9.87
C THR A 31 6.70 -9.98 9.31
N LEU A 32 6.05 -9.59 8.21
CA LEU A 32 4.96 -10.33 7.60
C LEU A 32 5.45 -11.39 6.61
N TRP A 33 5.02 -12.63 6.84
CA TRP A 33 5.35 -13.79 6.02
C TRP A 33 4.08 -14.52 5.58
N ILE A 34 4.04 -14.89 4.30
CA ILE A 34 3.07 -15.82 3.74
C ILE A 34 3.82 -17.07 3.29
N SER A 35 3.32 -18.24 3.67
CA SER A 35 3.90 -19.53 3.27
C SER A 35 2.83 -20.53 2.87
N ASP A 36 3.27 -21.65 2.30
CA ASP A 36 2.42 -22.82 2.02
C ASP A 36 1.18 -22.50 1.17
N VAL A 37 1.34 -21.57 0.22
CA VAL A 37 0.28 -21.21 -0.73
C VAL A 37 -0.03 -22.41 -1.60
N SER A 38 -1.28 -22.86 -1.56
CA SER A 38 -1.79 -23.98 -2.34
C SER A 38 -3.13 -23.64 -2.97
N VAL A 39 -3.41 -24.28 -4.11
CA VAL A 39 -4.64 -24.09 -4.88
C VAL A 39 -5.42 -25.40 -4.86
N VAL A 40 -6.67 -25.35 -4.41
CA VAL A 40 -7.57 -26.50 -4.39
C VAL A 40 -8.77 -26.20 -5.28
N PRO A 41 -9.06 -27.03 -6.31
CA PRO A 41 -10.28 -26.87 -7.10
C PRO A 41 -11.52 -26.94 -6.20
N ARG A 42 -12.45 -26.01 -6.36
CA ARG A 42 -13.72 -26.00 -5.62
C ARG A 42 -14.90 -26.33 -6.53
N ASP A 43 -15.06 -25.57 -7.61
CA ASP A 43 -16.11 -25.76 -8.60
C ASP A 43 -15.66 -25.23 -9.98
N GLU A 44 -16.58 -25.11 -10.94
CA GLU A 44 -16.25 -24.69 -12.30
C GLU A 44 -15.79 -23.23 -12.41
N LYS A 45 -16.15 -22.38 -11.43
CA LYS A 45 -15.90 -20.94 -11.47
C LYS A 45 -14.89 -20.51 -10.42
N THR A 46 -14.67 -21.30 -9.38
CA THR A 46 -13.82 -20.91 -8.25
C THR A 46 -12.82 -21.98 -7.83
N ALA A 47 -11.70 -21.52 -7.28
CA ALA A 47 -10.73 -22.33 -6.56
C ALA A 47 -10.49 -21.76 -5.15
N ILE A 48 -10.14 -22.61 -4.20
CA ILE A 48 -9.70 -22.19 -2.86
C ILE A 48 -8.20 -21.96 -2.92
N LEU A 49 -7.76 -20.77 -2.50
CA LEU A 49 -6.38 -20.50 -2.15
C LEU A 49 -6.23 -20.68 -0.64
N GLN A 50 -5.37 -21.60 -0.24
CA GLN A 50 -5.04 -21.85 1.15
C GLN A 50 -3.59 -21.46 1.42
N PHE A 51 -3.33 -20.77 2.53
CA PHE A 51 -1.98 -20.32 2.90
C PHE A 51 -1.84 -20.13 4.41
N ASN A 52 -0.60 -20.06 4.87
CA ASN A 52 -0.27 -19.65 6.23
C ASN A 52 0.19 -18.20 6.22
N ILE A 53 -0.14 -17.44 7.27
CA ILE A 53 0.34 -16.07 7.45
C ILE A 53 0.82 -15.84 8.88
N SER A 54 1.90 -15.07 9.02
CA SER A 54 2.36 -14.61 10.32
C SER A 54 2.98 -13.22 10.25
N TRP A 55 2.88 -12.45 11.33
CA TRP A 55 3.61 -11.20 11.51
C TRP A 55 3.69 -10.82 12.99
N GLU A 56 4.58 -9.89 13.31
CA GLU A 56 4.81 -9.44 14.68
C GLU A 56 4.01 -8.18 15.02
N GLY A 57 3.73 -7.97 16.30
CA GLY A 57 3.11 -6.73 16.76
C GLY A 57 1.66 -6.52 16.32
N SER A 58 0.91 -7.58 15.99
CA SER A 58 -0.52 -7.49 15.69
C SER A 58 -1.34 -7.14 16.93
N TRP A 59 -2.22 -6.15 16.83
CA TRP A 59 -3.13 -5.70 17.89
C TRP A 59 -4.50 -5.30 17.34
N ARG A 60 -5.50 -5.24 18.22
CA ARG A 60 -6.84 -4.74 17.93
C ARG A 60 -7.49 -4.19 19.19
N ASN A 61 -8.08 -3.01 19.11
CA ASN A 61 -8.92 -2.41 20.14
C ASN A 61 -10.21 -1.85 19.50
N GLU A 62 -11.02 -1.13 20.28
CA GLU A 62 -12.31 -0.60 19.82
C GLU A 62 -12.19 0.49 18.75
N VAL A 63 -11.06 1.20 18.72
CA VAL A 63 -10.83 2.37 17.85
C VAL A 63 -10.03 1.98 16.61
N ASN A 64 -9.00 1.15 16.76
CA ASN A 64 -8.03 0.85 15.72
C ASN A 64 -7.51 -0.61 15.83
N HIS A 65 -6.92 -1.10 14.76
CA HIS A 65 -6.25 -2.38 14.66
C HIS A 65 -5.16 -2.40 13.60
N ASP A 66 -4.26 -3.34 13.79
CA ASP A 66 -3.28 -3.75 12.81
C ASP A 66 -3.87 -4.83 11.87
N ALA A 67 -3.46 -4.82 10.60
CA ALA A 67 -3.96 -5.71 9.57
C ALA A 67 -2.88 -6.07 8.54
N ALA A 68 -3.14 -7.09 7.75
CA ALA A 68 -2.36 -7.48 6.59
C ALA A 68 -3.20 -7.32 5.34
N TRP A 69 -2.75 -6.52 4.36
CA TRP A 69 -3.29 -6.57 2.99
C TRP A 69 -2.64 -7.72 2.24
N VAL A 70 -3.44 -8.71 1.84
CA VAL A 70 -2.99 -9.92 1.15
C VAL A 70 -3.58 -9.97 -0.25
N PHE A 71 -2.73 -10.18 -1.24
CA PHE A 71 -3.14 -10.36 -2.63
C PHE A 71 -2.29 -11.42 -3.33
N PHE A 72 -2.77 -11.93 -4.46
CA PHE A 72 -2.12 -13.04 -5.15
C PHE A 72 -1.82 -12.71 -6.60
N LYS A 73 -0.77 -13.34 -7.12
CA LYS A 73 -0.46 -13.39 -8.54
C LYS A 73 -0.40 -14.84 -8.99
N ALA A 74 -0.95 -15.12 -10.17
CA ALA A 74 -0.94 -16.43 -10.79
C ALA A 74 -0.16 -16.39 -12.10
N LYS A 75 0.71 -17.37 -12.30
CA LYS A 75 1.37 -17.62 -13.58
C LYS A 75 0.85 -18.94 -14.12
N ILE A 76 0.27 -18.90 -15.31
CA ILE A 76 -0.30 -20.09 -15.96
C ILE A 76 0.83 -20.88 -16.59
N GLU A 77 0.82 -22.19 -16.37
CA GLU A 77 1.76 -23.09 -17.02
C GLU A 77 1.13 -23.59 -18.33
N ASP A 78 1.78 -23.29 -19.45
CA ASP A 78 1.35 -23.83 -20.74
C ASP A 78 1.45 -25.37 -20.75
N GLU A 79 0.56 -26.03 -21.48
CA GLU A 79 0.84 -27.40 -21.95
C GLU A 79 2.14 -27.35 -22.77
N PRO A 80 3.08 -28.31 -22.60
CA PRO A 80 4.32 -28.29 -23.36
C PRO A 80 3.99 -28.24 -24.85
N ALA A 81 4.55 -27.24 -25.55
CA ALA A 81 4.43 -27.15 -26.99
C ALA A 81 4.82 -28.50 -27.62
N LEU A 82 3.97 -29.01 -28.52
CA LEU A 82 4.28 -30.22 -29.27
C LEU A 82 5.67 -30.03 -29.92
N PRO A 83 6.56 -31.03 -29.87
CA PRO A 83 7.87 -30.95 -30.50
C PRO A 83 7.74 -30.48 -31.95
N ALA A 84 8.66 -29.63 -32.42
CA ALA A 84 8.59 -29.00 -33.74
C ALA A 84 8.38 -29.98 -34.92
N HIS A 85 8.70 -31.26 -34.75
CA HIS A 85 8.48 -32.32 -35.74
C HIS A 85 7.04 -32.85 -35.82
N TRP A 86 6.16 -32.50 -34.86
CA TRP A 86 4.73 -32.84 -34.85
C TRP A 86 3.84 -31.63 -35.16
N SER A 87 4.42 -30.42 -35.26
CA SER A 87 3.72 -29.20 -35.66
C SER A 87 3.47 -29.21 -37.17
N ARG A 88 2.19 -29.12 -37.59
CA ARG A 88 1.81 -29.01 -39.01
C ARG A 88 2.50 -27.77 -39.63
N PRO A 89 3.10 -27.84 -40.83
CA PRO A 89 3.67 -26.66 -41.48
C PRO A 89 2.57 -25.61 -41.66
N ALA A 90 2.74 -24.44 -41.06
CA ALA A 90 1.88 -23.30 -41.31
C ALA A 90 2.05 -22.88 -42.79
N ALA A 91 0.93 -22.63 -43.47
CA ALA A 91 0.95 -22.13 -44.85
C ALA A 91 1.78 -20.84 -44.89
N ALA A 92 2.83 -20.84 -45.72
CA ALA A 92 3.73 -19.72 -45.91
C ALA A 92 2.93 -18.50 -46.39
N GLY A 93 2.83 -17.47 -45.55
CA GLY A 93 2.15 -16.23 -45.92
C GLY A 93 1.51 -15.46 -44.77
N LYS A 94 2.25 -15.23 -43.69
CA LYS A 94 2.11 -14.11 -42.75
C LYS A 94 3.29 -14.17 -41.79
N ALA A 95 4.05 -13.08 -41.71
CA ALA A 95 5.12 -12.94 -40.73
C ALA A 95 4.57 -13.33 -39.35
N ALA A 96 5.27 -14.22 -38.64
CA ALA A 96 4.98 -14.48 -37.24
C ALA A 96 5.01 -13.13 -36.53
N LYS A 97 3.87 -12.74 -35.92
CA LYS A 97 3.92 -11.67 -34.91
C LYS A 97 5.00 -12.07 -33.90
N PRO A 98 5.84 -11.14 -33.43
CA PRO A 98 6.79 -11.44 -32.36
C PRO A 98 6.03 -12.19 -31.27
N GLN A 99 6.54 -13.35 -30.87
CA GLN A 99 5.96 -14.19 -29.84
C GLN A 99 5.74 -13.29 -28.63
N ALA A 100 4.46 -13.00 -28.35
CA ALA A 100 4.08 -11.84 -27.59
C ALA A 100 4.70 -11.93 -26.19
N GLU A 101 5.20 -10.80 -25.68
CA GLU A 101 5.68 -10.59 -24.31
C GLU A 101 4.71 -11.07 -23.20
N SER A 102 3.52 -11.54 -23.56
CA SER A 102 2.46 -12.05 -22.70
C SER A 102 2.66 -13.48 -22.18
N GLU A 103 3.48 -14.33 -22.80
CA GLU A 103 3.52 -15.78 -22.48
C GLU A 103 4.12 -16.15 -21.11
N LYS A 104 4.62 -15.18 -20.32
CA LYS A 104 5.24 -15.47 -18.99
C LYS A 104 4.90 -14.48 -17.88
N ALA A 105 3.98 -13.53 -18.09
CA ALA A 105 3.69 -12.49 -17.11
C ALA A 105 2.79 -13.02 -15.98
N TRP A 106 3.11 -12.66 -14.73
CA TRP A 106 2.25 -12.94 -13.58
C TRP A 106 0.97 -12.12 -13.69
N GLN A 107 -0.18 -12.80 -13.70
CA GLN A 107 -1.50 -12.15 -13.72
C GLN A 107 -2.01 -11.95 -12.29
N HIS A 108 -2.78 -10.89 -12.08
CA HIS A 108 -3.42 -10.68 -10.78
C HIS A 108 -4.59 -11.62 -10.58
N VAL A 109 -4.66 -12.22 -9.38
CA VAL A 109 -5.78 -13.06 -8.98
C VAL A 109 -6.92 -12.17 -8.51
N ARG A 110 -8.09 -12.31 -9.15
CA ARG A 110 -9.33 -11.71 -8.67
C ARG A 110 -10.03 -12.67 -7.72
N LEU A 111 -10.51 -12.15 -6.60
CA LEU A 111 -11.18 -12.93 -5.56
C LEU A 111 -12.68 -13.04 -5.82
N ALA A 112 -13.29 -14.14 -5.38
CA ALA A 112 -14.75 -14.31 -5.40
C ALA A 112 -15.31 -14.14 -3.97
N ALA A 113 -16.07 -13.09 -3.71
CA ALA A 113 -16.69 -12.87 -2.40
C ALA A 113 -18.13 -12.40 -2.55
N ASN A 114 -19.03 -12.93 -1.70
CA ASN A 114 -20.45 -12.58 -1.69
C ASN A 114 -20.81 -11.50 -0.66
N ARG A 115 -19.86 -11.11 0.19
CA ARG A 115 -19.98 -10.04 1.20
C ARG A 115 -18.59 -9.56 1.59
N VAL A 116 -18.51 -8.34 2.13
CA VAL A 116 -17.25 -7.71 2.55
C VAL A 116 -16.62 -8.43 3.74
N MET A 117 -17.39 -8.64 4.82
CA MET A 117 -16.91 -9.22 6.07
C MET A 117 -17.10 -10.72 6.08
N ASN A 118 -16.02 -11.48 6.26
CA ASN A 118 -15.98 -12.94 6.32
C ASN A 118 -16.88 -13.61 5.24
N PRO A 119 -16.58 -13.41 3.94
CA PRO A 119 -17.35 -14.03 2.86
C PRO A 119 -17.40 -15.55 2.95
N ASP A 120 -18.39 -16.17 2.32
CA ASP A 120 -18.55 -17.62 2.39
C ASP A 120 -17.36 -18.36 1.79
N GLY A 121 -16.83 -19.34 2.52
CA GLY A 121 -15.61 -20.07 2.13
C GLY A 121 -14.31 -19.36 2.53
N TYR A 122 -14.38 -18.18 3.13
CA TYR A 122 -13.24 -17.52 3.77
C TYR A 122 -13.16 -17.91 5.24
N GLY A 123 -11.94 -17.90 5.76
CA GLY A 123 -11.70 -18.16 7.18
C GLY A 123 -10.37 -18.84 7.39
N GLN A 124 -10.34 -19.76 8.33
CA GLN A 124 -9.14 -20.45 8.76
C GLN A 124 -9.49 -21.90 9.06
N THR A 125 -8.81 -22.85 8.41
CA THR A 125 -8.99 -24.29 8.62
C THR A 125 -7.91 -24.90 9.52
N GLY A 126 -6.78 -24.22 9.69
CA GLY A 126 -5.69 -24.62 10.58
C GLY A 126 -5.75 -23.93 11.95
N ASP A 127 -4.79 -24.26 12.79
CA ASP A 127 -4.63 -23.68 14.13
C ASP A 127 -4.01 -22.27 14.08
N GLY A 128 -3.97 -21.61 15.24
CA GLY A 128 -3.33 -20.30 15.41
C GLY A 128 -4.30 -19.22 15.90
N THR A 129 -3.87 -17.98 15.74
CA THR A 129 -4.66 -16.78 16.03
C THR A 129 -5.84 -16.68 15.05
N PRO A 130 -7.08 -16.61 15.55
CA PRO A 130 -8.25 -16.37 14.70
C PRO A 130 -8.17 -15.03 13.97
N VAL A 131 -8.50 -15.04 12.68
CA VAL A 131 -8.50 -13.86 11.81
C VAL A 131 -9.89 -13.59 11.23
N GLU A 132 -10.19 -12.30 11.04
CA GLU A 132 -11.30 -11.85 10.20
C GLU A 132 -10.77 -11.51 8.80
N CYS A 133 -11.53 -11.89 7.78
CA CYS A 133 -11.28 -11.57 6.38
C CYS A 133 -12.18 -10.41 5.94
N ILE A 134 -11.59 -9.39 5.34
CA ILE A 134 -12.30 -8.23 4.81
C ILE A 134 -11.95 -8.11 3.33
N VAL A 135 -12.91 -8.37 2.44
CA VAL A 135 -12.71 -8.30 0.99
C VAL A 135 -13.39 -7.03 0.49
N PRO A 136 -12.63 -5.98 0.13
CA PRO A 136 -13.22 -4.79 -0.46
C PRO A 136 -13.95 -5.14 -1.75
N ASP A 137 -15.18 -4.67 -1.90
CA ASP A 137 -16.02 -4.85 -3.07
C ASP A 137 -15.98 -3.60 -3.98
N GLY A 138 -16.93 -3.50 -4.91
CA GLY A 138 -17.00 -2.40 -5.87
C GLY A 138 -16.08 -2.55 -7.08
N PRO A 139 -15.99 -1.49 -7.93
CA PRO A 139 -15.25 -1.54 -9.20
C PRO A 139 -13.77 -1.93 -9.06
N ASP A 140 -13.10 -1.37 -8.05
CA ASP A 140 -11.68 -1.61 -7.77
C ASP A 140 -11.47 -2.69 -6.69
N GLY A 141 -12.56 -3.36 -6.28
CA GLY A 141 -12.61 -4.42 -5.29
C GLY A 141 -12.13 -5.77 -5.79
N PHE A 142 -12.20 -6.78 -4.92
CA PHE A 142 -11.86 -8.18 -5.19
C PHE A 142 -10.41 -8.41 -5.64
N THR A 143 -9.53 -7.44 -5.40
CA THR A 143 -8.10 -7.47 -5.77
C THR A 143 -7.22 -7.97 -4.62
N GLY A 144 -7.81 -8.24 -3.46
CA GLY A 144 -7.13 -8.76 -2.28
C GLY A 144 -8.06 -8.78 -1.08
N VAL A 145 -7.50 -9.11 0.07
CA VAL A 145 -8.22 -9.25 1.34
C VAL A 145 -7.40 -8.62 2.46
N PHE A 146 -8.04 -7.91 3.38
CA PHE A 146 -7.42 -7.59 4.66
C PHE A 146 -7.64 -8.74 5.63
N LEU A 147 -6.57 -9.16 6.31
CA LEU A 147 -6.63 -10.04 7.46
C LEU A 147 -6.32 -9.24 8.72
N ARG A 148 -7.20 -9.28 9.70
CA ARG A 148 -6.94 -8.72 11.03
C ARG A 148 -7.24 -9.74 12.11
N ARG A 149 -6.68 -9.55 13.30
CA ARG A 149 -7.03 -10.38 14.47
C ARG A 149 -8.53 -10.30 14.76
N ALA A 150 -9.18 -11.44 14.99
CA ALA A 150 -10.63 -11.48 15.27
C ALA A 150 -10.99 -10.95 16.67
N THR A 151 -10.06 -11.02 17.63
CA THR A 151 -10.29 -10.61 19.02
C THR A 151 -9.48 -9.38 19.40
N TYR A 152 -10.00 -8.61 20.36
CA TYR A 152 -9.25 -7.52 20.98
C TYR A 152 -8.00 -8.05 21.68
N GLY A 153 -6.92 -7.27 21.64
CA GLY A 153 -5.68 -7.65 22.27
C GLY A 153 -4.55 -6.64 22.06
N ARG A 154 -3.64 -6.62 23.04
CA ARG A 154 -2.39 -5.87 22.98
C ARG A 154 -1.45 -6.45 21.89
N PRO A 155 -0.46 -5.67 21.41
CA PRO A 155 0.49 -6.12 20.41
C PRO A 155 1.14 -7.44 20.78
N LYS A 156 1.03 -8.43 19.89
CA LYS A 156 1.69 -9.75 19.99
C LYS A 156 1.78 -10.40 18.62
N ALA A 157 2.65 -11.40 18.49
CA ALA A 157 2.74 -12.23 17.29
C ALA A 157 1.35 -12.72 16.84
N LEU A 158 1.10 -12.66 15.54
CA LEU A 158 -0.03 -13.32 14.90
C LEU A 158 0.50 -14.43 14.01
N LYS A 159 -0.09 -15.62 14.15
CA LYS A 159 0.17 -16.79 13.30
C LYS A 159 -1.18 -17.42 12.99
N ALA A 160 -1.57 -17.49 11.73
CA ALA A 160 -2.81 -18.11 11.30
C ALA A 160 -2.49 -19.12 10.21
N ASN A 161 -2.77 -20.40 10.48
CA ASN A 161 -2.48 -21.48 9.56
C ASN A 161 -3.74 -21.89 8.78
N GLY A 162 -3.58 -22.23 7.50
CA GLY A 162 -4.67 -22.66 6.64
C GLY A 162 -5.75 -21.59 6.45
N VAL A 163 -5.36 -20.33 6.28
CA VAL A 163 -6.28 -19.27 5.87
C VAL A 163 -6.80 -19.56 4.47
N THR A 164 -8.10 -19.49 4.27
CA THR A 164 -8.74 -19.74 2.98
C THR A 164 -9.34 -18.48 2.37
N VAL A 165 -9.12 -18.29 1.07
CA VAL A 165 -9.78 -17.27 0.25
C VAL A 165 -10.19 -17.91 -1.07
N LEU A 166 -11.12 -17.28 -1.79
CA LEU A 166 -11.62 -17.83 -3.06
C LEU A 166 -11.07 -17.04 -4.24
N TRP A 167 -10.53 -17.76 -5.21
CA TRP A 167 -10.13 -17.24 -6.51
C TRP A 167 -11.29 -17.39 -7.50
N ASP A 168 -11.69 -16.29 -8.14
CA ASP A 168 -12.56 -16.29 -9.33
C ASP A 168 -11.76 -16.69 -10.58
N LEU A 169 -11.95 -17.92 -11.04
CA LEU A 169 -11.28 -18.45 -12.23
C LEU A 169 -11.82 -17.84 -13.52
N THR A 170 -13.03 -17.28 -13.50
CA THR A 170 -13.65 -16.68 -14.69
C THR A 170 -13.01 -15.33 -15.04
N ALA A 171 -12.38 -14.69 -14.05
CA ALA A 171 -11.70 -13.41 -14.19
C ALA A 171 -10.23 -13.53 -14.63
N THR A 172 -9.64 -14.75 -14.64
CA THR A 172 -8.24 -14.94 -15.06
C THR A 172 -8.17 -15.55 -16.46
N GLN A 173 -7.49 -14.86 -17.37
CA GLN A 173 -7.38 -15.30 -18.76
C GLN A 173 -6.46 -16.52 -18.86
N GLY A 174 -6.96 -17.60 -19.48
CA GLY A 174 -6.16 -18.79 -19.80
C GLY A 174 -6.15 -19.89 -18.74
N VAL A 175 -6.81 -19.70 -17.58
CA VAL A 175 -6.86 -20.75 -16.55
C VAL A 175 -7.85 -21.83 -16.97
N THR A 176 -7.36 -23.05 -17.18
CA THR A 176 -8.22 -24.20 -17.52
C THR A 176 -8.63 -24.99 -16.28
N LYS A 177 -9.66 -25.85 -16.40
CA LYS A 177 -10.18 -26.70 -15.31
C LYS A 177 -9.12 -27.58 -14.61
N LYS A 178 -7.95 -27.79 -15.21
CA LYS A 178 -6.85 -28.58 -14.63
C LYS A 178 -5.98 -27.80 -13.64
N LEU A 179 -6.21 -26.48 -13.46
CA LEU A 179 -5.48 -25.60 -12.53
C LEU A 179 -3.95 -25.80 -12.57
N LYS A 180 -3.37 -25.77 -13.77
CA LYS A 180 -1.92 -25.71 -13.95
C LYS A 180 -1.45 -24.26 -13.82
N ALA A 181 -1.38 -23.78 -12.58
CA ALA A 181 -0.94 -22.42 -12.30
C ALA A 181 -0.04 -22.39 -11.07
N GLN A 182 1.06 -21.64 -11.18
CA GLN A 182 1.85 -21.24 -10.03
C GLN A 182 1.19 -20.03 -9.40
N VAL A 183 1.01 -20.04 -8.07
CA VAL A 183 0.43 -18.91 -7.34
C VAL A 183 1.43 -18.40 -6.31
N ARG A 184 1.58 -17.08 -6.24
CA ARG A 184 2.36 -16.38 -5.21
C ARG A 184 1.43 -15.49 -4.41
N GLY A 185 1.52 -15.58 -3.08
CA GLY A 185 0.87 -14.66 -2.15
C GLY A 185 1.82 -13.55 -1.73
N TYR A 186 1.31 -12.34 -1.66
CA TYR A 186 2.02 -11.14 -1.25
C TYR A 186 1.26 -10.51 -0.09
N GLY A 187 2.00 -10.03 0.90
CA GLY A 187 1.42 -9.42 2.10
C GLY A 187 2.09 -8.08 2.41
N ILE A 188 1.27 -7.12 2.82
CA ILE A 188 1.72 -5.79 3.22
C ILE A 188 1.10 -5.49 4.58
N GLU A 189 1.93 -5.12 5.56
CA GLU A 189 1.48 -4.73 6.89
C GLU A 189 0.82 -3.35 6.83
N MET A 190 -0.41 -3.26 7.34
CA MET A 190 -1.27 -2.10 7.29
C MET A 190 -1.77 -1.76 8.69
N VAL A 191 -2.05 -0.50 8.93
CA VAL A 191 -2.83 -0.05 10.09
C VAL A 191 -4.13 0.56 9.62
N TYR A 192 -5.20 0.34 10.37
CA TYR A 192 -6.45 1.04 10.15
C TYR A 192 -6.35 2.49 10.66
N VAL A 193 -6.77 3.45 9.85
CA VAL A 193 -6.90 4.86 10.26
C VAL A 193 -8.40 5.14 10.38
N PRO A 194 -8.90 5.40 11.60
CA PRO A 194 -10.34 5.53 11.84
C PRO A 194 -10.96 6.71 11.11
N GLU A 195 -12.25 6.57 10.76
CA GLU A 195 -13.04 7.71 10.32
C GLU A 195 -13.14 8.75 11.44
N GLY A 196 -13.14 10.03 11.08
CA GLY A 196 -13.40 11.11 12.04
C GLY A 196 -12.59 12.38 11.80
N PRO A 197 -12.91 13.43 12.57
CA PRO A 197 -12.30 14.75 12.43
C PRO A 197 -10.83 14.75 12.87
N PHE A 198 -10.05 15.64 12.27
CA PHE A 198 -8.63 15.83 12.58
C PHE A 198 -8.18 17.24 12.16
N TYR A 199 -6.99 17.64 12.61
CA TYR A 199 -6.40 18.94 12.29
C TYR A 199 -5.33 18.83 11.20
N LEU A 200 -5.34 19.81 10.30
CA LEU A 200 -4.30 20.11 9.33
C LEU A 200 -3.53 21.36 9.78
N GLY A 201 -2.21 21.27 9.75
CA GLY A 201 -1.32 22.27 10.31
C GLY A 201 -1.25 22.23 11.83
N THR A 202 -0.30 22.97 12.38
CA THR A 202 -0.13 23.09 13.84
C THR A 202 -0.21 24.52 14.37
N GLY A 203 -0.21 25.51 13.47
CA GLY A 203 -0.08 26.91 13.86
C GLY A 203 1.33 27.32 14.29
N GLY A 204 2.33 26.45 14.08
CA GLY A 204 3.74 26.72 14.33
C GLY A 204 4.45 27.40 13.16
N ALA A 205 5.77 27.22 13.08
CA ALA A 205 6.63 27.82 12.07
C ALA A 205 6.90 26.90 10.86
N GLU A 206 6.03 25.92 10.63
CA GLU A 206 6.11 24.98 9.50
C GLU A 206 6.01 25.70 8.15
N ALA A 207 6.89 25.36 7.21
CA ALA A 207 6.85 25.97 5.88
C ALA A 207 5.60 25.52 5.14
N ASN A 208 4.86 26.50 4.61
CA ASN A 208 3.70 26.28 3.74
C ASN A 208 2.61 25.39 4.36
N ALA A 209 2.62 25.22 5.69
CA ALA A 209 1.65 24.40 6.39
C ALA A 209 0.22 24.85 6.08
N PHE A 210 -0.70 23.91 6.24
CA PHE A 210 -2.11 24.20 6.19
C PHE A 210 -2.52 25.07 7.37
N TYR A 211 -3.49 25.94 7.13
CA TYR A 211 -4.16 26.72 8.17
C TYR A 211 -5.58 27.09 7.72
N GLN A 212 -6.41 27.46 8.69
CA GLN A 212 -7.68 28.11 8.44
C GLN A 212 -7.43 29.60 8.22
N TYR A 213 -7.85 30.11 7.06
CA TYR A 213 -7.73 31.53 6.76
C TYR A 213 -8.67 32.34 7.68
N THR A 214 -8.18 33.45 8.22
CA THR A 214 -8.95 34.36 9.09
C THR A 214 -9.01 35.77 8.50
N ASP A 215 -7.95 36.56 8.68
CA ASP A 215 -7.86 37.98 8.32
C ASP A 215 -6.60 38.33 7.51
N GLY A 216 -5.83 37.32 7.07
CA GLY A 216 -4.62 37.49 6.27
C GLY A 216 -3.38 37.91 7.06
N VAL A 217 -3.46 38.06 8.39
CA VAL A 217 -2.35 38.48 9.24
C VAL A 217 -1.75 37.30 10.03
N HIS A 218 -2.54 36.25 10.29
CA HIS A 218 -2.12 35.13 11.13
C HIS A 218 -2.33 33.76 10.47
N ASN A 219 -1.23 33.07 10.13
CA ASN A 219 -1.23 31.67 9.67
C ASN A 219 -1.21 30.66 10.84
N ALA A 220 -1.73 31.07 12.01
CA ALA A 220 -1.55 30.36 13.27
C ALA A 220 -2.69 29.40 13.63
N GLN A 221 -3.82 29.41 12.90
CA GLN A 221 -4.97 28.57 13.22
C GLN A 221 -4.95 27.28 12.39
N PRO A 222 -4.78 26.09 13.00
CA PRO A 222 -4.95 24.82 12.31
C PRO A 222 -6.34 24.68 11.68
N TYR A 223 -6.42 24.09 10.49
CA TYR A 223 -7.71 23.82 9.84
C TYR A 223 -8.28 22.49 10.32
N ARG A 224 -9.54 22.49 10.78
CA ARG A 224 -10.20 21.26 11.26
C ARG A 224 -11.04 20.63 10.15
N VAL A 225 -10.65 19.45 9.68
CA VAL A 225 -11.49 18.64 8.80
C VAL A 225 -12.56 17.97 9.64
N THR A 226 -13.84 18.12 9.26
CA THR A 226 -14.99 17.67 10.06
C THR A 226 -15.94 16.72 9.34
N SER A 227 -15.81 16.57 8.02
CA SER A 227 -16.56 15.61 7.21
C SER A 227 -15.80 15.23 5.94
N ALA A 228 -16.36 14.29 5.18
CA ALA A 228 -15.90 13.92 3.83
C ALA A 228 -16.46 14.85 2.73
N ASP A 229 -17.19 15.89 3.10
CA ASP A 229 -17.81 16.83 2.16
C ASP A 229 -16.76 17.75 1.51
N PRO A 230 -17.13 18.52 0.46
CA PRO A 230 -16.21 19.45 -0.15
C PRO A 230 -15.65 20.46 0.86
N ILE A 231 -14.36 20.75 0.76
CA ILE A 231 -13.66 21.69 1.65
C ILE A 231 -13.42 23.00 0.89
N PRO A 232 -14.03 24.12 1.30
CA PRO A 232 -13.77 25.43 0.71
C PRO A 232 -12.30 25.84 0.88
N THR A 233 -11.70 26.36 -0.19
CA THR A 233 -10.32 26.84 -0.20
C THR A 233 -10.25 28.32 -0.60
N GLY A 234 -9.32 29.06 0.00
CA GLY A 234 -9.06 30.44 -0.40
C GLY A 234 -8.86 31.40 0.75
N ARG A 235 -8.69 32.66 0.41
CA ARG A 235 -8.42 33.77 1.33
C ARG A 235 -9.70 34.38 1.89
N LYS A 236 -10.58 33.51 2.39
CA LYS A 236 -11.85 33.87 3.01
C LYS A 236 -11.91 33.23 4.39
N ASN A 237 -12.41 33.98 5.38
CA ASN A 237 -12.51 33.51 6.76
C ASN A 237 -13.17 32.12 6.83
N GLY A 238 -12.52 31.16 7.48
CA GLY A 238 -12.97 29.79 7.63
C GLY A 238 -12.56 28.81 6.52
N CYS A 239 -11.97 29.27 5.42
CA CYS A 239 -11.51 28.39 4.33
C CYS A 239 -10.12 27.78 4.63
N LEU A 240 -9.85 26.62 4.04
CA LEU A 240 -8.52 26.00 4.07
C LEU A 240 -7.55 26.78 3.18
N TRP A 241 -6.35 27.06 3.70
CA TRP A 241 -5.31 27.76 2.98
C TRP A 241 -3.89 27.30 3.37
N ALA A 242 -2.87 27.82 2.67
CA ALA A 242 -1.45 27.50 2.89
C ALA A 242 -0.53 28.66 2.44
N GLY A 243 0.67 28.76 3.03
CA GLY A 243 1.66 29.82 2.76
C GLY A 243 2.47 29.66 1.45
N GLY A 244 2.28 28.54 0.75
CA GLY A 244 2.91 28.15 -0.52
C GLY A 244 2.36 26.79 -0.96
N ALA A 245 2.57 26.38 -2.22
CA ALA A 245 1.89 25.22 -2.80
C ALA A 245 0.37 25.26 -2.49
N THR A 246 -0.24 26.41 -2.81
CA THR A 246 -1.58 26.77 -2.32
C THR A 246 -2.65 26.00 -3.06
N PRO A 247 -3.78 25.67 -2.40
CA PRO A 247 -4.98 25.29 -3.14
C PRO A 247 -5.49 26.47 -3.98
N GLN A 248 -6.53 26.25 -4.77
CA GLN A 248 -7.15 27.30 -5.59
C GLN A 248 -7.80 28.36 -4.69
N ASP A 249 -7.52 29.64 -4.94
CA ASP A 249 -8.20 30.74 -4.24
C ASP A 249 -9.65 30.84 -4.71
N GLY A 250 -10.58 30.94 -3.77
CA GLY A 250 -12.03 30.89 -4.04
C GLY A 250 -12.53 29.56 -4.62
N GLY A 251 -11.79 28.47 -4.42
CA GLY A 251 -12.14 27.13 -4.91
C GLY A 251 -12.66 26.21 -3.81
N GLU A 252 -12.66 24.92 -4.11
CA GLU A 252 -12.92 23.87 -3.13
C GLU A 252 -12.16 22.58 -3.50
N ILE A 253 -11.86 21.78 -2.48
CA ILE A 253 -11.47 20.38 -2.65
C ILE A 253 -12.75 19.57 -2.74
N GLN A 254 -12.93 18.85 -3.83
CA GLN A 254 -14.14 18.07 -4.11
C GLN A 254 -14.29 16.91 -3.13
N ALA A 255 -15.53 16.50 -2.81
CA ALA A 255 -15.81 15.36 -1.93
C ALA A 255 -15.22 14.03 -2.44
N ALA A 256 -15.00 13.90 -3.75
CA ALA A 256 -14.36 12.74 -4.34
C ALA A 256 -12.86 12.63 -4.00
N PHE A 257 -12.20 13.74 -3.63
CA PHE A 257 -10.81 13.72 -3.20
C PHE A 257 -10.70 13.11 -1.80
N PRO A 258 -9.80 12.13 -1.56
CA PRO A 258 -9.59 11.57 -0.24
C PRO A 258 -8.99 12.59 0.74
N ASN A 259 -9.86 13.35 1.40
CA ASN A 259 -9.50 14.42 2.33
C ASN A 259 -9.03 13.92 3.71
N GLY A 260 -8.98 12.60 3.91
CA GLY A 260 -8.60 11.94 5.16
C GLY A 260 -9.73 11.71 6.15
N TYR A 261 -10.92 12.28 5.98
CA TYR A 261 -12.01 12.10 6.95
C TYR A 261 -12.46 10.65 7.06
N ARG A 262 -12.77 10.00 5.93
CA ARG A 262 -13.23 8.60 5.87
C ARG A 262 -12.13 7.64 6.34
N ALA A 263 -12.52 6.47 6.84
CA ALA A 263 -11.55 5.45 7.25
C ALA A 263 -10.75 4.87 6.05
N PHE A 264 -9.48 4.58 6.28
CA PHE A 264 -8.60 3.93 5.31
C PHE A 264 -7.56 3.06 6.00
N TYR A 265 -7.03 2.07 5.31
CA TYR A 265 -5.84 1.34 5.72
C TYR A 265 -4.60 2.03 5.14
N CYS A 266 -3.59 2.25 5.97
CA CYS A 266 -2.31 2.80 5.56
C CYS A 266 -1.20 1.78 5.74
N MET A 267 -0.28 1.67 4.78
CA MET A 267 0.94 0.89 4.96
C MET A 267 1.69 1.37 6.22
N LYS A 268 2.02 0.44 7.10
CA LYS A 268 2.70 0.75 8.37
C LYS A 268 4.13 1.23 8.14
N ASP A 269 4.78 0.61 7.16
CA ASP A 269 6.10 0.94 6.66
C ASP A 269 6.04 1.45 5.22
N THR A 270 7.00 2.28 4.83
CA THR A 270 7.28 2.56 3.42
C THR A 270 7.69 1.29 2.68
N ILE A 271 7.53 1.25 1.35
CA ILE A 271 7.91 0.10 0.51
C ILE A 271 9.29 -0.42 0.91
N SER A 272 9.39 -1.70 1.27
CA SER A 272 10.67 -2.32 1.64
C SER A 272 11.43 -2.80 0.41
N ARG A 273 12.75 -2.96 0.51
CA ARG A 273 13.58 -3.55 -0.56
C ARG A 273 13.12 -4.97 -0.90
N ARG A 274 12.62 -5.71 0.09
CA ARG A 274 12.06 -7.06 -0.10
C ARG A 274 10.78 -7.00 -0.94
N GLN A 275 9.82 -6.16 -0.55
CA GLN A 275 8.58 -5.95 -1.31
C GLN A 275 8.87 -5.48 -2.75
N TYR A 276 9.81 -4.54 -2.93
CA TYR A 276 10.20 -4.08 -4.25
C TYR A 276 10.90 -5.18 -5.08
N SER A 277 11.71 -6.05 -4.46
CA SER A 277 12.30 -7.20 -5.17
C SER A 277 11.24 -8.21 -5.60
N ASP A 278 10.28 -8.48 -4.72
CA ASP A 278 9.17 -9.41 -4.98
C ASP A 278 8.26 -8.88 -6.10
N PHE A 279 8.05 -7.56 -6.16
CA PHE A 279 7.41 -6.84 -7.26
C PHE A 279 8.17 -7.05 -8.58
N MET A 280 9.48 -6.77 -8.60
CA MET A 280 10.33 -6.92 -9.80
C MET A 280 10.34 -8.35 -10.34
N ASN A 281 10.35 -9.36 -9.46
CA ASN A 281 10.27 -10.78 -9.81
C ASN A 281 8.90 -11.23 -10.34
N ALA A 282 7.90 -10.35 -10.33
CA ALA A 282 6.58 -10.59 -10.90
C ALA A 282 6.39 -9.91 -12.28
N LEU A 283 7.33 -9.09 -12.73
CA LEU A 283 7.22 -8.31 -13.97
C LEU A 283 7.79 -9.06 -15.19
N SER A 284 7.42 -8.62 -16.39
CA SER A 284 8.15 -9.01 -17.60
C SER A 284 9.57 -8.45 -17.58
N PRO A 285 10.53 -9.05 -18.31
CA PRO A 285 11.90 -8.54 -18.35
C PRO A 285 12.00 -7.06 -18.75
N ALA A 286 11.23 -6.61 -19.75
CA ALA A 286 11.23 -5.22 -20.18
C ALA A 286 10.65 -4.28 -19.11
N GLN A 287 9.56 -4.67 -18.46
CA GLN A 287 8.95 -3.91 -17.36
C GLN A 287 9.90 -3.79 -16.15
N ALA A 288 10.61 -4.87 -15.83
CA ALA A 288 11.60 -4.92 -14.77
C ALA A 288 12.85 -4.10 -15.11
N ASP A 289 13.32 -4.13 -16.35
CA ASP A 289 14.49 -3.36 -16.76
C ASP A 289 14.25 -1.85 -16.63
N ALA A 290 13.08 -1.37 -17.06
CA ALA A 290 12.66 0.04 -16.92
C ALA A 290 12.62 0.51 -15.44
N ARG A 291 12.37 -0.39 -14.50
CA ARG A 291 12.17 -0.10 -13.06
C ARG A 291 13.35 -0.48 -12.18
N TYR A 292 14.45 -0.92 -12.78
CA TYR A 292 15.60 -1.37 -12.02
C TYR A 292 16.32 -0.23 -11.32
N HIS A 293 16.56 -0.44 -10.03
CA HIS A 293 17.30 0.49 -9.19
C HIS A 293 18.41 -0.26 -8.43
N PRO A 294 19.69 -0.10 -8.81
CA PRO A 294 20.80 -0.92 -8.27
C PRO A 294 21.06 -0.70 -6.78
N ARG A 295 20.60 0.42 -6.20
CA ARG A 295 20.68 0.66 -4.74
C ARG A 295 19.57 0.00 -3.92
N ILE A 296 18.54 -0.54 -4.57
CA ILE A 296 17.37 -1.18 -3.93
C ILE A 296 17.39 -2.68 -4.16
N VAL A 297 17.76 -3.11 -5.38
CA VAL A 297 17.72 -4.50 -5.82
C VAL A 297 19.02 -4.93 -6.51
N ILE A 298 19.43 -6.17 -6.27
CA ILE A 298 20.57 -6.83 -6.90
C ILE A 298 20.03 -7.80 -7.96
N ARG A 299 20.59 -7.77 -9.17
CA ARG A 299 20.30 -8.76 -10.23
C ARG A 299 21.23 -9.97 -10.11
N SER A 300 20.69 -11.14 -10.38
CA SER A 300 21.42 -12.39 -10.57
C SER A 300 20.88 -13.15 -11.79
N GLY A 301 21.59 -14.18 -12.26
CA GLY A 301 21.23 -14.92 -13.46
C GLY A 301 21.64 -14.22 -14.77
N LYS A 302 21.26 -14.82 -15.91
CA LYS A 302 21.55 -14.28 -17.24
C LYS A 302 20.34 -13.49 -17.76
N GLY A 303 20.59 -12.33 -18.37
CA GLY A 303 19.53 -11.56 -19.02
C GLY A 303 18.94 -12.32 -20.22
N PRO A 304 17.66 -12.12 -20.56
CA PRO A 304 16.73 -11.14 -19.96
C PRO A 304 16.04 -11.61 -18.67
N ASP A 305 16.13 -12.91 -18.33
CA ASP A 305 15.42 -13.54 -17.20
C ASP A 305 16.21 -13.40 -15.87
N HIS A 306 16.40 -12.17 -15.41
CA HIS A 306 17.04 -11.90 -14.13
C HIS A 306 16.19 -12.33 -12.93
N VAL A 307 16.86 -12.74 -11.85
CA VAL A 307 16.25 -12.86 -10.51
C VAL A 307 16.71 -11.67 -9.67
N TYR A 308 15.75 -10.97 -9.08
CA TYR A 308 15.96 -9.77 -8.28
C TYR A 308 15.97 -10.11 -6.79
N HIS A 309 16.98 -9.62 -6.07
CA HIS A 309 17.15 -9.81 -4.63
C HIS A 309 17.20 -8.46 -3.93
N PRO A 310 16.77 -8.37 -2.67
CA PRO A 310 16.90 -7.12 -1.92
C PRO A 310 18.37 -6.79 -1.71
N TYR A 311 18.75 -5.52 -1.91
CA TYR A 311 20.08 -5.05 -1.59
C TYR A 311 20.32 -5.08 -0.08
N ALA A 312 21.24 -5.94 0.37
CA ALA A 312 21.42 -6.35 1.77
C ALA A 312 22.50 -5.60 2.55
N ALA A 313 22.99 -4.44 2.09
CA ALA A 313 24.01 -3.72 2.83
C ALA A 313 23.52 -3.32 4.24
N ALA A 314 24.41 -3.40 5.22
CA ALA A 314 24.24 -2.89 6.58
C ALA A 314 24.08 -1.36 6.54
N HIS A 315 22.89 -0.91 6.17
CA HIS A 315 22.64 0.48 5.87
C HIS A 315 21.91 1.14 7.05
N ARG A 316 22.37 2.34 7.42
CA ARG A 316 21.71 3.25 8.38
C ARG A 316 20.23 3.55 8.06
N TYR A 317 19.75 3.18 6.87
CA TYR A 317 18.38 3.40 6.37
C TYR A 317 17.44 2.20 6.58
N GLY A 318 17.87 1.18 7.34
CA GLY A 318 17.11 -0.04 7.52
C GLY A 318 16.82 -0.72 6.18
N THR A 319 15.57 -1.17 6.00
CA THR A 319 15.18 -2.11 4.96
C THR A 319 14.23 -1.51 3.93
N THR A 320 14.00 -0.19 4.03
CA THR A 320 13.21 0.62 3.11
C THR A 320 13.85 0.77 1.73
N ALA A 321 13.02 0.72 0.70
CA ALA A 321 13.32 1.14 -0.66
C ALA A 321 13.26 2.68 -0.75
N VAL A 322 14.43 3.32 -0.64
CA VAL A 322 14.62 4.76 -0.85
C VAL A 322 15.05 5.02 -2.28
N GLY A 323 14.74 6.19 -2.85
CA GLY A 323 15.16 6.51 -4.22
C GLY A 323 14.09 6.35 -5.28
N LEU A 324 12.86 5.99 -4.91
CA LEU A 324 11.83 5.67 -5.89
C LEU A 324 11.35 6.94 -6.63
N SER A 325 11.26 6.84 -7.96
CA SER A 325 10.61 7.85 -8.80
C SER A 325 9.11 7.91 -8.49
N TRP A 326 8.37 8.84 -9.10
CA TRP A 326 6.92 8.78 -8.99
C TRP A 326 6.39 7.51 -9.65
N ALA A 327 6.85 7.24 -10.87
CA ALA A 327 6.45 6.08 -11.66
C ALA A 327 6.78 4.74 -10.96
N ASP A 328 7.93 4.62 -10.29
CA ASP A 328 8.31 3.39 -9.58
C ASP A 328 7.31 3.08 -8.44
N GLY A 329 6.99 4.09 -7.61
CA GLY A 329 6.10 3.93 -6.47
C GLY A 329 4.62 3.81 -6.86
N ALA A 330 4.18 4.59 -7.84
CA ALA A 330 2.82 4.49 -8.39
C ALA A 330 2.59 3.11 -9.04
N ALA A 331 3.56 2.60 -9.81
CA ALA A 331 3.45 1.27 -10.41
C ALA A 331 3.43 0.15 -9.35
N PHE A 332 4.21 0.27 -8.28
CA PHE A 332 4.13 -0.65 -7.15
C PHE A 332 2.75 -0.61 -6.49
N ALA A 333 2.21 0.59 -6.22
CA ALA A 333 0.88 0.75 -5.64
C ALA A 333 -0.21 0.16 -6.55
N ALA A 334 -0.15 0.42 -7.86
CA ALA A 334 -1.07 -0.15 -8.84
C ALA A 334 -1.02 -1.68 -8.84
N TRP A 335 0.20 -2.25 -8.86
CA TRP A 335 0.44 -3.69 -8.86
C TRP A 335 0.01 -4.37 -7.56
N ALA A 336 0.16 -3.70 -6.42
CA ALA A 336 -0.28 -4.17 -5.12
C ALA A 336 -1.78 -3.91 -4.86
N ALA A 337 -2.50 -3.33 -5.83
CA ALA A 337 -3.88 -2.89 -5.67
C ALA A 337 -4.08 -1.95 -4.47
N LEU A 338 -3.15 -1.02 -4.29
CA LEU A 338 -3.24 0.12 -3.38
C LEU A 338 -3.43 1.39 -4.19
N ARG A 339 -3.48 2.54 -3.52
CA ARG A 339 -3.38 3.86 -4.14
C ARG A 339 -2.36 4.75 -3.43
N PRO A 340 -1.85 5.80 -4.09
CA PRO A 340 -1.07 6.82 -3.41
C PRO A 340 -1.85 7.45 -2.25
N ILE A 341 -1.14 7.81 -1.19
CA ILE A 341 -1.68 8.59 -0.07
C ILE A 341 -1.83 10.06 -0.47
N THR A 342 -2.87 10.74 0.01
CA THR A 342 -2.95 12.21 -0.12
C THR A 342 -2.18 12.89 1.01
N GLU A 343 -1.75 14.14 0.80
CA GLU A 343 -1.06 14.88 1.86
C GLU A 343 -1.91 15.14 3.12
N MET A 344 -3.24 15.13 2.97
CA MET A 344 -4.19 15.27 4.07
C MET A 344 -4.35 13.96 4.84
N GLU A 345 -4.43 12.83 4.12
CA GLU A 345 -4.43 11.49 4.72
C GLU A 345 -3.13 11.21 5.47
N LEU A 346 -1.98 11.61 4.92
CA LEU A 346 -0.69 11.44 5.59
C LEU A 346 -0.68 12.15 6.94
N GLU A 347 -1.16 13.39 6.98
CA GLU A 347 -1.20 14.18 8.20
C GLU A 347 -2.12 13.54 9.26
N LYS A 348 -3.28 13.01 8.85
CA LYS A 348 -4.14 12.22 9.74
C LYS A 348 -3.51 10.89 10.18
N ALA A 349 -2.80 10.21 9.28
CA ALA A 349 -2.16 8.92 9.56
C ALA A 349 -0.99 9.05 10.54
N VAL A 350 -0.39 10.24 10.68
CA VAL A 350 0.63 10.47 11.70
C VAL A 350 0.02 11.04 12.99
N ARG A 351 -0.79 12.10 12.91
CA ARG A 351 -1.34 12.80 14.10
C ARG A 351 -2.55 12.11 14.74
N GLY A 352 -3.37 11.44 13.94
CA GLY A 352 -4.66 10.93 14.36
C GLY A 352 -5.60 12.03 14.88
N PRO A 353 -6.43 11.76 15.90
CA PRO A 353 -7.39 12.72 16.44
C PRO A 353 -6.78 13.72 17.43
N CYS A 354 -5.46 13.65 17.68
CA CYS A 354 -4.80 14.49 18.66
C CYS A 354 -4.84 15.96 18.25
N ASP A 355 -4.95 16.84 19.26
CA ASP A 355 -4.80 18.28 19.06
C ASP A 355 -3.38 18.58 18.57
N PRO A 356 -3.23 19.55 17.63
CA PRO A 356 -1.94 19.90 17.10
C PRO A 356 -1.04 20.52 18.15
N ILE A 357 0.21 20.04 18.21
CA ILE A 357 1.29 20.66 18.96
C ILE A 357 2.11 21.50 17.99
N GLN A 358 2.35 22.78 18.30
CA GLN A 358 3.15 23.64 17.41
C GLN A 358 4.52 23.01 17.11
N ASN A 359 4.94 23.07 15.85
CA ASN A 359 6.18 22.47 15.38
C ASN A 359 6.28 20.95 15.64
N GLU A 360 5.16 20.24 15.44
CA GLU A 360 5.04 18.84 15.80
C GLU A 360 6.11 17.97 15.13
N VAL A 361 6.81 17.25 15.99
CA VAL A 361 7.71 16.15 15.65
C VAL A 361 7.39 14.98 16.56
N GLY A 362 7.40 13.76 16.05
CA GLY A 362 7.11 12.61 16.89
C GLY A 362 6.63 11.39 16.11
N PRO A 363 6.42 10.28 16.84
CA PRO A 363 5.94 9.05 16.24
C PRO A 363 4.48 9.22 15.83
N SER A 364 4.09 8.46 14.81
CA SER A 364 2.67 8.34 14.51
C SER A 364 1.93 7.74 15.70
N VAL A 365 0.78 8.33 16.04
CA VAL A 365 -0.12 7.81 17.08
C VAL A 365 -0.72 6.44 16.71
N TRP A 366 -0.69 6.10 15.42
CA TRP A 366 -1.11 4.80 14.89
C TRP A 366 0.05 3.83 14.68
N GLY A 367 1.28 4.22 15.01
CA GLY A 367 2.46 3.36 14.89
C GLY A 367 2.98 3.19 13.47
N LEU A 368 2.71 4.16 12.57
CA LEU A 368 3.44 4.26 11.30
C LEU A 368 4.94 4.46 11.58
N GLN A 369 5.75 3.64 10.93
CA GLN A 369 7.21 3.69 11.02
C GLN A 369 7.78 4.81 10.13
N GLY A 370 9.06 5.13 10.25
CA GLY A 370 9.72 6.19 9.48
C GLY A 370 9.43 7.61 9.97
N PHE A 371 8.46 7.78 10.89
CA PHE A 371 8.24 9.00 11.64
C PHE A 371 8.83 8.82 13.06
N SER A 372 9.74 9.71 13.45
CA SER A 372 10.51 9.69 14.71
C SER A 372 11.33 8.42 15.03
N GLU A 373 12.36 8.15 14.27
CA GLU A 373 13.45 7.33 14.81
C GLU A 373 14.19 8.18 15.86
N HIS A 374 14.42 7.63 17.07
CA HIS A 374 15.24 8.20 18.16
C HIS A 374 16.73 8.31 17.78
N ASP A 375 17.02 8.51 16.50
CA ASP A 375 18.36 8.68 15.97
C ASP A 375 18.63 10.19 15.85
N TRP A 376 19.71 10.64 16.48
CA TRP A 376 20.24 12.00 16.32
C TRP A 376 20.42 12.37 14.83
N HIS A 377 20.60 11.38 13.95
CA HIS A 377 20.65 11.54 12.50
C HIS A 377 19.29 11.47 11.78
N ALA A 378 18.25 10.87 12.35
CA ALA A 378 16.89 10.91 11.78
C ALA A 378 16.32 12.34 11.74
N LEU A 379 16.86 13.21 12.59
CA LEU A 379 16.54 14.63 12.66
C LEU A 379 17.13 15.47 11.53
N LYS A 380 18.07 14.94 10.73
CA LYS A 380 18.89 15.79 9.86
C LYS A 380 18.82 15.54 8.37
N LEU A 381 18.47 14.37 7.83
CA LEU A 381 18.55 14.25 6.35
C LEU A 381 17.64 13.29 5.57
N ILE A 382 16.80 12.40 6.11
CA ILE A 382 16.52 11.18 5.28
C ILE A 382 15.29 10.31 5.60
N HIS A 383 14.62 10.48 6.74
CA HIS A 383 13.70 9.44 7.24
C HIS A 383 12.20 9.71 7.03
N GLN A 384 11.78 10.97 6.89
CA GLN A 384 10.37 11.34 6.99
C GLN A 384 9.73 11.75 5.65
N SER A 385 10.53 12.05 4.62
CA SER A 385 10.01 12.56 3.34
C SER A 385 9.19 11.49 2.59
N GLU A 386 7.95 11.83 2.26
CA GLU A 386 7.06 10.92 1.53
C GLU A 386 6.39 11.58 0.35
N ARG A 387 6.26 10.78 -0.71
CA ARG A 387 5.48 11.15 -1.89
C ARG A 387 4.00 11.04 -1.58
N ALA A 388 3.25 12.09 -1.93
CA ALA A 388 1.82 12.14 -1.75
C ALA A 388 1.15 12.86 -2.92
N VAL A 389 -0.14 12.60 -3.12
CA VAL A 389 -0.98 13.44 -3.99
C VAL A 389 -1.25 14.76 -3.26
N THR A 390 -1.09 15.87 -3.98
CA THR A 390 -1.11 17.21 -3.39
C THR A 390 -2.31 18.02 -3.85
N ILE A 391 -2.90 18.79 -2.92
CA ILE A 391 -3.94 19.77 -3.27
C ILE A 391 -3.34 21.08 -3.77
N GLY A 392 -2.03 21.27 -3.63
CA GLY A 392 -1.28 22.42 -4.15
C GLY A 392 -1.13 22.44 -5.68
N ASN A 393 -1.53 21.36 -6.36
CA ASN A 393 -1.52 21.25 -7.82
C ASN A 393 -2.93 20.95 -8.35
N ALA A 394 -3.32 21.59 -9.46
CA ALA A 394 -4.65 21.41 -10.06
C ALA A 394 -4.94 19.96 -10.47
N ALA A 395 -3.96 19.25 -11.04
CA ALA A 395 -4.13 17.84 -11.41
C ALA A 395 -4.29 16.96 -10.17
N GLY A 396 -3.56 17.25 -9.09
CA GLY A 396 -3.67 16.50 -7.83
C GLY A 396 -5.04 16.65 -7.19
N ARG A 397 -5.70 17.81 -7.32
CA ARG A 397 -7.08 18.03 -6.84
C ARG A 397 -8.14 17.22 -7.62
N LEU A 398 -7.80 16.65 -8.78
CA LEU A 398 -8.70 15.80 -9.56
C LEU A 398 -8.63 14.32 -9.15
N PHE A 399 -7.68 13.95 -8.29
CA PHE A 399 -7.54 12.61 -7.76
C PHE A 399 -8.80 12.19 -6.99
N ARG A 400 -9.38 11.05 -7.36
CA ARG A 400 -10.62 10.51 -6.78
C ARG A 400 -10.38 9.36 -5.81
N GLY A 401 -9.13 8.96 -5.64
CA GLY A 401 -8.77 7.87 -4.75
C GLY A 401 -9.20 6.50 -5.26
N THR A 402 -9.26 6.30 -6.58
CA THR A 402 -9.38 4.96 -7.19
C THR A 402 -8.19 4.09 -6.78
N HIS A 403 -8.38 2.77 -6.76
CA HIS A 403 -7.31 1.83 -6.41
C HIS A 403 -6.72 1.17 -7.64
N GLY A 404 -5.46 0.76 -7.51
CA GLY A 404 -4.84 -0.13 -8.48
C GLY A 404 -5.64 -1.41 -8.67
N HIS A 405 -5.62 -1.95 -9.90
CA HIS A 405 -6.29 -3.19 -10.25
C HIS A 405 -5.31 -4.38 -10.37
N GLY A 406 -4.12 -4.24 -9.81
CA GLY A 406 -3.11 -5.29 -9.79
C GLY A 406 -2.27 -5.42 -11.07
N SER A 407 -2.34 -4.45 -11.99
CA SER A 407 -1.38 -4.31 -13.11
C SER A 407 -0.44 -3.11 -12.87
N LEU A 408 0.39 -2.78 -13.86
CA LEU A 408 1.21 -1.57 -13.84
C LEU A 408 0.48 -0.31 -14.36
N ASP A 409 -0.73 -0.48 -14.89
CA ASP A 409 -1.51 0.61 -15.45
C ASP A 409 -2.00 1.50 -14.31
N LEU A 410 -1.69 2.79 -14.40
CA LEU A 410 -2.12 3.76 -13.42
C LEU A 410 -3.56 4.18 -13.74
N PRO A 411 -4.47 4.20 -12.76
CA PRO A 411 -5.79 4.79 -12.95
C PRO A 411 -5.70 6.24 -13.46
N ALA A 412 -6.68 6.64 -14.27
CA ALA A 412 -6.63 7.90 -15.00
C ALA A 412 -6.69 9.16 -14.11
N ASP A 413 -7.25 9.06 -12.90
CA ASP A 413 -7.30 10.14 -11.93
C ASP A 413 -6.01 10.28 -11.10
N TRP A 414 -5.05 9.37 -11.24
CA TRP A 414 -3.78 9.47 -10.54
C TRP A 414 -2.86 10.47 -11.25
N PRO A 415 -1.95 11.14 -10.51
CA PRO A 415 -0.76 11.71 -11.13
C PRO A 415 -0.02 10.62 -11.92
N GLN A 416 0.34 10.93 -13.16
CA GLN A 416 0.96 9.97 -14.09
C GLN A 416 2.49 9.98 -13.94
N GLU A 417 3.23 9.32 -14.84
CA GLU A 417 4.69 9.19 -14.74
C GLU A 417 5.45 10.53 -14.68
N ASP A 418 4.84 11.61 -15.16
CA ASP A 418 5.35 12.99 -15.09
C ASP A 418 5.27 13.62 -13.68
N ALA A 419 4.64 12.93 -12.72
CA ALA A 419 4.41 13.37 -11.36
C ALA A 419 3.55 14.65 -11.23
N VAL A 420 2.84 15.07 -12.28
CA VAL A 420 1.99 16.26 -12.23
C VAL A 420 0.76 15.96 -11.35
N GLY A 421 0.63 16.68 -10.23
CA GLY A 421 -0.38 16.39 -9.20
C GLY A 421 0.16 15.65 -7.98
N ALA A 422 1.41 15.23 -8.01
CA ALA A 422 2.15 14.73 -6.87
C ALA A 422 3.00 15.83 -6.20
N GLY A 423 3.45 15.54 -5.00
CA GLY A 423 4.47 16.32 -4.31
C GLY A 423 5.06 15.55 -3.13
N MET A 424 5.76 16.27 -2.27
CA MET A 424 6.48 15.69 -1.14
C MET A 424 6.06 16.34 0.18
N ARG A 425 5.83 15.50 1.17
CA ARG A 425 5.52 15.90 2.55
C ARG A 425 6.66 15.54 3.48
N CYS A 426 6.75 16.27 4.60
CA CYS A 426 7.75 16.05 5.64
C CYS A 426 9.20 16.12 5.09
N SER A 427 9.41 16.97 4.07
CA SER A 427 10.70 17.16 3.42
C SER A 427 11.59 18.14 4.18
N TYR A 428 12.89 17.93 4.12
CA TYR A 428 13.90 18.77 4.75
C TYR A 428 13.93 20.24 4.23
N TRP A 429 14.37 21.15 5.09
CA TRP A 429 14.39 22.61 4.96
C TRP A 429 15.76 23.14 4.53
N GLY A 430 16.09 23.14 3.24
CA GLY A 430 17.37 23.69 2.75
C GLY A 430 17.18 24.98 1.93
N PHE A 431 17.33 26.16 2.55
CA PHE A 431 17.61 27.38 1.80
C PHE A 431 18.97 27.22 1.11
N GLY A 432 18.96 27.23 -0.22
CA GLY A 432 20.12 26.94 -1.05
C GLY A 432 19.97 25.57 -1.66
N ASN A 433 19.23 25.50 -2.78
CA ASN A 433 19.31 24.47 -3.84
C ASN A 433 18.05 24.37 -4.73
N LEU A 434 17.12 25.34 -4.69
CA LEU A 434 16.11 25.45 -5.77
C LEU A 434 16.78 25.63 -7.15
N GLU A 435 17.96 26.25 -7.22
CA GLU A 435 18.78 26.29 -8.44
C GLU A 435 19.45 24.94 -8.76
N ASN A 436 19.68 24.07 -7.76
CA ASN A 436 20.30 22.77 -7.93
C ASN A 436 19.31 21.61 -8.16
N ALA A 437 18.03 21.79 -7.90
CA ALA A 437 16.98 20.86 -8.35
C ALA A 437 16.95 20.75 -9.91
N ARG A 438 17.49 21.75 -10.62
CA ARG A 438 17.71 21.71 -12.07
C ARG A 438 19.13 21.28 -12.47
N SER A 439 20.09 21.24 -11.56
CA SER A 439 21.46 20.76 -11.84
C SER A 439 21.54 19.23 -11.70
N ARG A 440 20.87 18.58 -12.64
CA ARG A 440 20.75 17.12 -12.87
C ARG A 440 22.07 16.32 -12.98
N ALA A 441 23.24 16.92 -12.70
CA ALA A 441 24.55 16.33 -12.99
C ALA A 441 25.49 16.16 -11.79
N LEU A 442 25.16 16.66 -10.58
CA LEU A 442 26.05 16.51 -9.42
C LEU A 442 25.60 15.51 -8.34
N MET A 443 24.37 15.00 -8.36
CA MET A 443 23.89 14.07 -7.31
C MET A 443 24.01 12.58 -7.66
N SER A 444 24.41 12.22 -8.89
CA SER A 444 24.67 10.84 -9.27
C SER A 444 25.91 10.25 -8.59
N ASP A 445 26.93 11.07 -8.35
CA ASP A 445 28.30 10.62 -8.01
C ASP A 445 28.87 11.14 -6.69
N ILE A 446 28.07 11.79 -5.84
CA ILE A 446 28.52 12.17 -4.49
C ILE A 446 28.20 11.02 -3.51
N PRO A 447 29.19 10.40 -2.86
CA PRO A 447 28.93 9.53 -1.72
C PRO A 447 28.31 10.39 -0.63
N PHE A 448 26.97 10.31 -0.45
CA PHE A 448 26.20 10.85 0.68
C PHE A 448 26.93 11.94 1.47
N TYR A 449 27.13 13.11 0.87
CA TYR A 449 27.76 14.22 1.58
C TYR A 449 26.73 14.77 2.57
N ILE A 450 26.77 14.25 3.80
CA ILE A 450 26.33 14.99 4.97
C ILE A 450 27.30 16.16 5.03
N PRO A 451 26.87 17.43 4.87
CA PRO A 451 27.78 18.53 5.07
C PRO A 451 28.36 18.42 6.47
N ALA A 452 29.67 18.22 6.57
CA ALA A 452 30.42 18.36 7.81
C ALA A 452 30.48 19.83 8.28
N HIS A 453 29.62 20.69 7.73
CA HIS A 453 29.49 22.09 8.09
C HIS A 453 28.57 22.23 9.30
N GLU A 454 28.97 23.06 10.25
CA GLU A 454 28.16 23.49 11.40
C GLU A 454 26.75 23.98 10.99
N GLY A 455 26.55 24.40 9.74
CA GLY A 455 25.23 24.70 9.16
C GLY A 455 24.26 23.51 9.16
N ALA A 456 24.74 22.26 9.06
CA ALA A 456 23.93 21.06 9.22
C ALA A 456 23.50 20.82 10.69
N LEU A 457 24.24 21.38 11.65
CA LEU A 457 23.92 21.28 13.07
C LEU A 457 22.75 22.18 13.48
N GLN A 458 22.59 23.32 12.79
CA GLN A 458 21.57 24.35 13.03
C GLN A 458 20.27 24.14 12.24
N MET A 459 20.18 23.07 11.46
CA MET A 459 19.02 22.76 10.63
C MET A 459 17.78 22.47 11.50
N PRO A 460 16.62 23.14 11.27
CA PRO A 460 15.39 22.79 11.95
C PRO A 460 14.98 21.36 11.56
N ARG A 461 14.45 20.63 12.54
CA ARG A 461 13.94 19.26 12.35
C ARG A 461 12.81 19.30 11.32
N ALA A 462 12.73 18.30 10.43
CA ALA A 462 11.55 18.12 9.59
C ALA A 462 10.32 17.91 10.49
N ARG A 463 9.26 18.68 10.25
CA ARG A 463 8.01 18.63 11.00
C ARG A 463 6.91 18.01 10.14
N LEU A 464 5.93 17.41 10.79
CA LEU A 464 4.82 16.72 10.10
C LEU A 464 4.07 17.65 9.12
N SER A 465 3.85 18.90 9.53
CA SER A 465 3.09 19.86 8.72
C SER A 465 3.95 20.67 7.74
N ASP A 466 5.26 20.39 7.61
CA ASP A 466 6.08 21.03 6.58
C ASP A 466 5.62 20.60 5.16
N ARG A 467 5.35 21.60 4.31
CA ARG A 467 4.80 21.50 2.95
C ARG A 467 5.65 22.25 1.92
N LEU A 468 6.94 22.46 2.19
CA LEU A 468 7.83 23.21 1.29
C LEU A 468 7.82 22.65 -0.14
N ASN A 469 7.95 21.33 -0.27
CA ASN A 469 7.96 20.62 -1.55
C ASN A 469 6.60 19.96 -1.87
N ALA A 470 5.52 20.40 -1.23
CA ALA A 470 4.21 19.77 -1.40
C ALA A 470 3.65 19.90 -2.82
N ALA A 471 4.09 20.86 -3.63
CA ALA A 471 3.72 20.95 -5.05
C ALA A 471 4.93 20.92 -6.00
N LEU A 472 6.07 20.42 -5.52
CA LEU A 472 7.23 20.20 -6.38
C LEU A 472 6.97 18.98 -7.27
N VAL A 473 6.81 19.23 -8.57
CA VAL A 473 6.72 18.18 -9.58
C VAL A 473 8.13 17.67 -9.85
N ASP A 474 8.46 16.52 -9.26
CA ASP A 474 9.73 15.82 -9.49
C ASP A 474 9.45 14.38 -9.94
N PRO A 475 9.51 14.07 -11.24
CA PRO A 475 9.32 12.70 -11.71
C PRO A 475 10.52 11.81 -11.38
N ASP A 476 11.70 12.37 -11.10
CA ASP A 476 12.96 11.63 -11.07
C ASP A 476 13.19 10.89 -9.74
N ARG A 477 14.16 9.98 -9.75
CA ARG A 477 14.61 9.24 -8.57
C ARG A 477 15.47 10.15 -7.69
N GLN A 478 15.08 10.34 -6.42
CA GLN A 478 15.87 11.09 -5.44
C GLN A 478 16.13 10.28 -4.19
N PRO A 479 17.34 10.36 -3.59
CA PRO A 479 17.73 9.51 -2.44
C PRO A 479 16.77 9.53 -1.24
N HIS A 480 15.97 10.59 -1.08
CA HIS A 480 15.05 10.78 0.04
C HIS A 480 13.60 10.44 -0.31
N HIS A 481 13.29 10.07 -1.56
CA HIS A 481 11.94 9.68 -1.94
C HIS A 481 11.57 8.32 -1.40
N ARG A 482 10.51 8.31 -0.59
CA ARG A 482 9.85 7.12 -0.05
C ARG A 482 8.38 7.13 -0.44
N TRP A 483 7.79 5.96 -0.36
CA TRP A 483 6.44 5.70 -0.82
C TRP A 483 5.69 4.82 0.17
N ARG A 484 4.43 5.19 0.40
CA ARG A 484 3.42 4.36 1.02
C ARG A 484 2.16 4.36 0.18
N GLY A 485 1.52 3.20 0.17
CA GLY A 485 0.18 3.04 -0.37
C GLY A 485 -0.86 3.05 0.75
N VAL A 486 -2.08 3.37 0.37
CA VAL A 486 -3.26 3.23 1.22
C VAL A 486 -4.35 2.49 0.46
N ARG A 487 -5.37 2.03 1.16
CA ARG A 487 -6.59 1.50 0.56
C ARG A 487 -7.80 1.85 1.41
N THR A 488 -8.90 2.22 0.76
CA THR A 488 -10.11 2.68 1.45
C THR A 488 -10.75 1.52 2.21
N VAL A 489 -11.28 1.79 3.40
CA VAL A 489 -12.02 0.80 4.18
C VAL A 489 -13.45 0.74 3.65
N PRO A 490 -13.98 -0.46 3.31
CA PRO A 490 -15.40 -0.62 3.01
C PRO A 490 -16.27 -0.23 4.22
N PRO A 491 -17.42 0.44 4.04
CA PRO A 491 -18.27 0.89 5.14
C PRO A 491 -18.64 -0.21 6.16
N GLU A 492 -18.83 -1.45 5.70
CA GLU A 492 -19.19 -2.61 6.54
C GLU A 492 -18.04 -3.06 7.45
N ALA A 493 -16.81 -2.71 7.11
CA ALA A 493 -15.62 -3.02 7.85
C ALA A 493 -15.21 -1.92 8.84
N ASP A 494 -15.85 -0.74 8.75
CA ASP A 494 -15.63 0.39 9.64
C ASP A 494 -16.41 0.17 10.96
N PRO A 495 -15.72 0.01 12.11
CA PRO A 495 -16.38 -0.15 13.41
C PRO A 495 -17.35 0.98 13.75
N ALA A 496 -17.09 2.21 13.31
CA ALA A 496 -17.96 3.36 13.57
C ALA A 496 -19.29 3.27 12.79
N MET A 497 -19.25 2.73 11.56
CA MET A 497 -20.43 2.55 10.71
C MET A 497 -21.16 1.23 10.96
N ALA A 498 -20.45 0.19 11.40
CA ALA A 498 -21.02 -1.11 11.74
C ALA A 498 -22.00 -1.04 12.94
N VAL A 499 -21.82 -0.05 13.83
CA VAL A 499 -22.78 0.26 14.91
C VAL A 499 -24.06 0.88 14.34
N THR A 500 -23.96 1.73 13.31
CA THR A 500 -25.09 2.41 12.68
C THR A 500 -25.93 1.47 11.78
N LEU A 501 -25.28 0.51 11.12
CA LEU A 501 -25.96 -0.50 10.28
C LEU A 501 -26.66 -1.60 11.10
N ARG A 502 -26.23 -1.83 12.35
CA ARG A 502 -27.00 -2.59 13.34
C ARG A 502 -27.96 -1.62 14.03
N GLY A 503 -29.03 -1.24 13.33
CA GLY A 503 -30.13 -0.48 13.94
C GLY A 503 -30.56 -1.10 15.29
N PRO A 504 -31.18 -0.32 16.20
CA PRO A 504 -31.45 -0.75 17.55
C PRO A 504 -32.21 -2.07 17.52
N SER A 505 -31.59 -3.14 18.01
CA SER A 505 -32.29 -4.37 18.26
C SER A 505 -33.41 -4.04 19.24
N THR A 506 -34.66 -4.21 18.80
CA THR A 506 -35.82 -4.25 19.69
C THR A 506 -35.69 -5.49 20.56
N GLY A 507 -34.85 -5.39 21.59
CA GLY A 507 -34.71 -6.36 22.66
C GLY A 507 -35.33 -5.78 23.91
N ALA A 508 -36.64 -5.98 24.07
CA ALA A 508 -37.27 -5.85 25.37
C ALA A 508 -36.58 -6.84 26.34
N GLY A 509 -35.92 -6.30 27.36
CA GLY A 509 -35.26 -7.07 28.39
C GLY A 509 -35.07 -6.21 29.63
N GLN A 510 -36.05 -6.25 30.52
CA GLN A 510 -35.96 -5.73 31.89
C GLN A 510 -34.69 -6.25 32.57
N GLY A 511 -33.93 -5.37 33.24
CA GLY A 511 -32.79 -5.82 34.04
C GLY A 511 -31.98 -4.72 34.71
N LYS A 512 -32.57 -4.13 35.75
CA LYS A 512 -31.95 -3.48 36.93
C LYS A 512 -30.76 -2.53 36.73
N GLN A 513 -31.01 -1.28 37.11
CA GLN A 513 -30.02 -0.33 37.61
C GLN A 513 -29.09 -1.01 38.64
N ASP A 514 -27.79 -0.90 38.43
CA ASP A 514 -26.84 -0.90 39.54
C ASP A 514 -25.85 0.25 39.38
N THR A 515 -25.69 0.95 40.48
CA THR A 515 -25.05 2.26 40.60
C THR A 515 -23.57 2.11 40.94
N GLY A 516 -22.72 2.71 40.11
CA GLY A 516 -21.49 3.36 40.56
C GLY A 516 -20.19 2.54 40.59
N ARG A 517 -19.19 2.95 39.79
CA ARG A 517 -18.04 3.76 40.26
C ARG A 517 -17.07 4.03 39.10
N ARG A 518 -16.61 5.29 39.04
CA ARG A 518 -15.41 5.80 38.35
C ARG A 518 -14.19 4.96 38.79
N LEU A 519 -13.19 4.65 37.96
CA LEU A 519 -12.35 5.48 37.08
C LEU A 519 -11.85 4.68 35.87
#